data_AF-A0A4Q2YUC2-F1
#
_entry.id   AF-A0A4Q2YUC2-F1
#
_cell.length_a   1.000
_cell.length_b   1.000
_cell.length_c   1.000
_cell.angle_alpha   90.00
_cell.angle_beta   90.00
_cell.angle_gamma   90.00
#
_symmetry.space_group_name_H-M   'P 1'
#
loop_
_entity.id
_entity.type
_entity.pdbx_description
1 polymer ?
#
loop_
_entity_poly.entity_id
_entity_poly.type
_entity_poly.pdbx_seq_one_letter_code
_entity_poly.pdbx_strand_id
1 'polypeptide(L)'
;VDNPQIIESRTDRDFYHFRTNGGNVNLSFQRTAPGGALNIEAVLYNSAGTVMITANDPDQPNVTINTNLAAGDYYVSIDGVARTGVDGFSDYGCIGAYNIVGTISNVVAPQRFEVNEGTAPGTEIGTALPWRDHGAATRTYTILSGNTANLFVINPTTGVISVAPGAVLNYETLAANWRTPPEYLLRVQISSSTTTEVRTVFVPVLNVNEPPVVVSTFSAELLNMTQQGAAMGTIVTSDPDLYTTMSYAITSGDPGGGNPFFTIDSKGVVRAARQILLNAGTVVNLNITATDNGTPALSVSTTATLTVRANPGGHAVGFIRQRFYRDIPGDTLAALYASPKYPSFPDSILNRDLADWLGYSTNTSKYGTVMSGQFIAPSTGGHQFWISGDDQTELYISTDGNPANLQLKASHTPYTSYQNFGASAAQATGAIQMVAGQPYYFEARMKQGQFGNHLTVAWQEPGKSRIVLPARFVAQAPNSPDVRYDFDGNTNDALGSAHAKATGGPGYVAGKSGQAIDLDGNDDFVTAPYNV
;
A
#
# COMPACT_ATOMS: atom_id res chain seq x y z
N VAL A 1 -5.03 -17.76 -25.32
CA VAL A 1 -5.07 -16.74 -24.26
C VAL A 1 -6.52 -16.41 -24.27
N ASP A 2 -7.32 -17.13 -23.49
CA ASP A 2 -8.75 -17.21 -23.82
C ASP A 2 -9.48 -16.57 -22.68
N ASN A 3 -9.71 -15.27 -22.86
CA ASN A 3 -10.72 -14.54 -22.12
C ASN A 3 -12.03 -14.77 -22.89
N PRO A 4 -12.82 -15.81 -22.55
CA PRO A 4 -14.00 -16.16 -23.34
C PRO A 4 -14.89 -14.93 -23.46
N GLN A 5 -15.47 -14.70 -24.65
CA GLN A 5 -16.28 -13.52 -25.00
C GLN A 5 -15.49 -12.32 -25.57
N ILE A 6 -14.20 -12.47 -25.85
CA ILE A 6 -13.39 -11.48 -26.57
C ILE A 6 -12.60 -12.18 -27.68
N ILE A 7 -12.78 -11.73 -28.92
CA ILE A 7 -11.90 -12.09 -30.02
C ILE A 7 -10.70 -11.13 -29.99
N GLU A 8 -9.56 -11.61 -29.53
CA GLU A 8 -8.34 -10.83 -29.26
C GLU A 8 -7.43 -10.69 -30.49
N SER A 9 -7.58 -11.58 -31.47
CA SER A 9 -6.75 -11.59 -32.68
C SER A 9 -7.46 -12.24 -33.87
N ARG A 10 -6.91 -12.08 -35.08
CA ARG A 10 -7.43 -12.72 -36.32
C ARG A 10 -7.42 -14.25 -36.32
N THR A 11 -6.70 -14.86 -35.38
CA THR A 11 -6.60 -16.32 -35.25
C THR A 11 -7.29 -16.81 -33.98
N ASP A 12 -7.88 -15.89 -33.23
CA ASP A 12 -8.62 -16.20 -32.04
C ASP A 12 -10.01 -16.68 -32.42
N ARG A 13 -10.40 -17.83 -31.89
CA ARG A 13 -11.68 -18.46 -32.18
C ARG A 13 -12.17 -19.12 -30.92
N ASP A 14 -13.21 -18.54 -30.35
CA ASP A 14 -13.84 -19.05 -29.15
C ASP A 14 -14.76 -20.23 -29.50
N PHE A 15 -14.76 -21.27 -28.65
CA PHE A 15 -15.64 -22.43 -28.81
C PHE A 15 -16.50 -22.64 -27.56
N TYR A 16 -17.79 -22.86 -27.81
CA TYR A 16 -18.79 -23.20 -26.79
C TYR A 16 -19.37 -24.58 -27.07
N HIS A 17 -19.79 -25.27 -26.01
CA HIS A 17 -20.43 -26.58 -26.09
C HIS A 17 -21.77 -26.55 -25.37
N PHE A 18 -22.77 -27.20 -25.94
CA PHE A 18 -24.02 -27.48 -25.25
C PHE A 18 -24.56 -28.86 -25.65
N ARG A 19 -25.46 -29.38 -24.82
CA ARG A 19 -26.20 -30.60 -25.09
C ARG A 19 -27.70 -30.35 -24.93
N THR A 20 -28.50 -30.93 -25.81
CA THR A 20 -29.98 -30.86 -25.79
C THR A 20 -30.58 -32.25 -25.96
N ASN A 21 -31.79 -32.48 -25.40
CA ASN A 21 -32.62 -33.66 -25.70
C ASN A 21 -33.45 -33.49 -26.98
N GLY A 22 -33.16 -32.45 -27.73
CA GLY A 22 -33.81 -32.07 -28.97
C GLY A 22 -34.82 -30.96 -28.78
N GLY A 23 -35.18 -30.32 -29.88
CA GLY A 23 -36.06 -29.15 -29.92
C GLY A 23 -35.34 -27.91 -30.46
N ASN A 24 -35.99 -26.76 -30.32
CA ASN A 24 -35.50 -25.53 -30.93
C ASN A 24 -34.32 -24.92 -30.14
N VAL A 25 -33.30 -24.49 -30.86
CA VAL A 25 -32.16 -23.72 -30.36
C VAL A 25 -32.17 -22.38 -31.08
N ASN A 26 -32.27 -21.30 -30.33
CA ASN A 26 -32.26 -19.94 -30.82
C ASN A 26 -31.21 -19.12 -30.07
N LEU A 27 -30.05 -18.92 -30.69
CA LEU A 27 -28.90 -18.21 -30.12
C LEU A 27 -28.60 -16.97 -30.95
N SER A 28 -28.52 -15.82 -30.30
CA SER A 28 -28.12 -14.54 -30.87
C SER A 28 -26.73 -14.18 -30.36
N PHE A 29 -25.83 -13.86 -31.28
CA PHE A 29 -24.45 -13.50 -31.04
C PHE A 29 -24.32 -12.02 -31.30
N GLN A 30 -24.04 -11.26 -30.25
CA GLN A 30 -24.16 -9.80 -30.26
C GLN A 30 -22.84 -9.18 -29.83
N ARG A 31 -22.27 -8.33 -30.66
CA ARG A 31 -21.14 -7.48 -30.26
C ARG A 31 -21.51 -6.62 -29.05
N THR A 32 -20.61 -6.48 -28.11
CA THR A 32 -20.76 -5.60 -26.94
C THR A 32 -19.97 -4.30 -27.12
N ALA A 33 -20.43 -3.23 -26.48
CA ALA A 33 -19.74 -1.95 -26.45
C ALA A 33 -19.25 -1.67 -25.02
N PRO A 34 -18.04 -1.11 -24.82
CA PRO A 34 -17.04 -0.74 -25.84
C PRO A 34 -16.23 -1.99 -26.28
N GLY A 35 -16.10 -2.27 -27.58
CA GLY A 35 -15.54 -3.57 -27.99
C GLY A 35 -15.16 -3.72 -29.46
N GLY A 36 -14.38 -2.80 -30.03
CA GLY A 36 -13.76 -2.99 -31.37
C GLY A 36 -14.75 -3.04 -32.54
N ALA A 37 -14.31 -3.39 -33.74
CA ALA A 37 -15.15 -3.49 -34.96
C ALA A 37 -15.49 -4.96 -35.28
N LEU A 38 -15.82 -5.76 -34.27
CA LEU A 38 -16.15 -7.17 -34.44
C LEU A 38 -17.37 -7.35 -35.37
N ASN A 39 -17.19 -8.18 -36.40
CA ASN A 39 -18.24 -8.69 -37.28
C ASN A 39 -18.27 -10.21 -37.13
N ILE A 40 -19.33 -10.74 -36.53
CA ILE A 40 -19.35 -12.09 -35.97
C ILE A 40 -19.70 -13.13 -37.03
N GLU A 41 -18.87 -14.16 -37.16
CA GLU A 41 -19.26 -15.45 -37.72
C GLU A 41 -19.49 -16.45 -36.57
N ALA A 42 -20.68 -17.04 -36.52
CA ALA A 42 -21.01 -18.12 -35.60
C ALA A 42 -21.25 -19.42 -36.38
N VAL A 43 -20.54 -20.48 -36.04
CA VAL A 43 -20.66 -21.78 -36.73
C VAL A 43 -21.11 -22.84 -35.74
N LEU A 44 -22.25 -23.48 -36.01
CA LEU A 44 -22.76 -24.62 -35.26
C LEU A 44 -22.22 -25.91 -35.87
N TYR A 45 -21.68 -26.79 -35.03
CA TYR A 45 -21.18 -28.12 -35.39
C TYR A 45 -21.95 -29.20 -34.63
N ASN A 46 -22.09 -30.37 -35.25
CA ASN A 46 -22.53 -31.57 -34.56
C ASN A 46 -21.41 -32.21 -33.72
N SER A 47 -21.72 -33.28 -33.00
CA SER A 47 -20.77 -34.01 -32.15
C SER A 47 -19.55 -34.61 -32.88
N ALA A 48 -19.64 -34.80 -34.20
CA ALA A 48 -18.55 -35.27 -35.05
C ALA A 48 -17.68 -34.13 -35.61
N GLY A 49 -17.94 -32.88 -35.22
CA GLY A 49 -17.25 -31.70 -35.73
C GLY A 49 -17.67 -31.31 -37.16
N THR A 50 -18.77 -31.86 -37.67
CA THR A 50 -19.32 -31.44 -38.97
C THR A 50 -20.10 -30.16 -38.82
N VAL A 51 -19.83 -29.18 -39.68
CA VAL A 51 -20.59 -27.92 -39.76
C VAL A 51 -22.05 -28.22 -40.10
N MET A 52 -22.95 -27.67 -39.31
CA MET A 52 -24.40 -27.73 -39.52
C MET A 52 -24.95 -26.41 -40.06
N ILE A 53 -24.55 -25.30 -39.44
CA ILE A 53 -25.02 -23.96 -39.78
C ILE A 53 -23.84 -23.01 -39.63
N THR A 54 -23.61 -22.17 -40.63
CA THR A 54 -22.77 -20.98 -40.54
C THR A 54 -23.69 -19.77 -40.58
N ALA A 55 -23.70 -18.98 -39.51
CA ALA A 55 -24.38 -17.70 -39.45
C ALA A 55 -23.33 -16.59 -39.57
N ASN A 56 -23.33 -15.94 -40.73
CA ASN A 56 -22.44 -14.87 -41.09
C ASN A 56 -23.23 -13.90 -41.97
N ASP A 57 -23.27 -12.63 -41.59
CA ASP A 57 -23.89 -11.57 -42.38
C ASP A 57 -22.82 -10.51 -42.69
N PRO A 58 -22.41 -10.33 -43.97
CA PRO A 58 -21.37 -9.37 -44.33
C PRO A 58 -21.81 -7.90 -44.14
N ASP A 59 -23.09 -7.65 -43.91
CA ASP A 59 -23.65 -6.31 -43.72
C ASP A 59 -24.08 -6.06 -42.26
N GLN A 60 -24.13 -7.08 -41.39
CA GLN A 60 -24.53 -6.94 -39.98
C GLN A 60 -23.55 -7.63 -39.01
N PRO A 61 -23.07 -6.91 -37.96
CA PRO A 61 -22.08 -7.45 -37.03
C PRO A 61 -22.60 -8.53 -36.07
N ASN A 62 -23.93 -8.67 -35.97
CA ASN A 62 -24.60 -9.58 -35.07
C ASN A 62 -25.31 -10.66 -35.89
N VAL A 63 -25.23 -11.91 -35.46
CA VAL A 63 -25.80 -13.05 -36.17
C VAL A 63 -26.69 -13.87 -35.25
N THR A 64 -27.57 -14.69 -35.82
CA THR A 64 -28.46 -15.57 -35.06
C THR A 64 -28.49 -16.96 -35.68
N ILE A 65 -28.46 -17.98 -34.83
CA ILE A 65 -28.69 -19.38 -35.20
C ILE A 65 -30.03 -19.79 -34.57
N ASN A 66 -31.03 -20.04 -35.41
CA ASN A 66 -32.34 -20.54 -34.97
C ASN A 66 -32.69 -21.82 -35.73
N THR A 67 -32.58 -22.98 -35.06
CA THR A 67 -32.78 -24.29 -35.68
C THR A 67 -33.30 -25.33 -34.69
N ASN A 68 -34.05 -26.30 -35.20
CA ASN A 68 -34.37 -27.50 -34.44
C ASN A 68 -33.20 -28.49 -34.51
N LEU A 69 -32.79 -29.00 -33.34
CA LEU A 69 -31.74 -30.00 -33.21
C LEU A 69 -32.32 -31.30 -32.67
N ALA A 70 -31.73 -32.42 -33.07
CA ALA A 70 -31.98 -33.71 -32.43
C ALA A 70 -31.27 -33.79 -31.08
N ALA A 71 -31.60 -34.79 -30.27
CA ALA A 71 -30.87 -35.05 -29.03
C ALA A 71 -29.38 -35.30 -29.31
N GLY A 72 -28.48 -34.55 -28.68
CA GLY A 72 -27.05 -34.67 -28.95
C GLY A 72 -26.21 -33.53 -28.38
N ASP A 73 -24.90 -33.66 -28.59
CA ASP A 73 -23.89 -32.63 -28.31
C ASP A 73 -23.64 -31.77 -29.54
N TYR A 74 -23.51 -30.48 -29.31
CA TYR A 74 -23.25 -29.50 -30.34
C TYR A 74 -22.21 -28.50 -29.86
N TYR A 75 -21.47 -27.95 -30.81
CA TYR A 75 -20.44 -26.96 -30.55
C TYR A 75 -20.75 -25.71 -31.36
N VAL A 76 -20.44 -24.54 -30.82
CA VAL A 76 -20.52 -23.27 -31.55
C VAL A 76 -19.15 -22.64 -31.52
N SER A 77 -18.57 -22.37 -32.70
CA SER A 77 -17.39 -21.50 -32.79
C SER A 77 -17.82 -20.08 -33.07
N ILE A 78 -17.08 -19.12 -32.53
CA ILE A 78 -17.26 -17.70 -32.78
C ILE A 78 -15.94 -17.13 -33.28
N ASP A 79 -16.00 -16.42 -34.40
CA ASP A 79 -14.87 -15.83 -35.07
C ASP A 79 -15.20 -14.40 -35.53
N GLY A 80 -14.18 -13.57 -35.68
CA GLY A 80 -14.29 -12.26 -36.31
C GLY A 80 -13.94 -12.36 -37.78
N VAL A 81 -14.82 -11.92 -38.68
CA VAL A 81 -14.63 -12.04 -40.14
C VAL A 81 -14.81 -10.71 -40.86
N ALA A 82 -14.09 -10.51 -41.96
CA ALA A 82 -14.13 -9.27 -42.75
C ALA A 82 -15.57 -8.85 -43.13
N ARG A 83 -15.83 -7.53 -43.10
CA ARG A 83 -17.09 -6.92 -43.53
C ARG A 83 -16.92 -6.33 -44.93
N THR A 84 -17.79 -6.66 -45.88
CA THR A 84 -17.60 -6.30 -47.32
C THR A 84 -18.53 -5.18 -47.83
N GLY A 85 -19.36 -4.60 -46.98
CA GLY A 85 -20.26 -3.48 -47.30
C GLY A 85 -19.60 -2.09 -47.41
N VAL A 86 -20.42 -1.03 -47.49
CA VAL A 86 -19.97 0.37 -47.74
C VAL A 86 -19.07 0.93 -46.63
N ASP A 87 -19.18 0.39 -45.40
CA ASP A 87 -18.29 0.66 -44.26
C ASP A 87 -17.46 -0.59 -43.89
N GLY A 88 -17.08 -1.36 -44.91
CA GLY A 88 -16.35 -2.62 -44.76
C GLY A 88 -14.95 -2.45 -44.18
N PHE A 89 -14.50 -3.45 -43.43
CA PHE A 89 -13.17 -3.52 -42.85
C PHE A 89 -12.60 -4.91 -43.04
N SER A 90 -11.28 -4.98 -43.23
CA SER A 90 -10.58 -6.25 -43.35
C SER A 90 -10.69 -7.05 -42.06
N ASP A 91 -10.53 -8.36 -42.18
CA ASP A 91 -10.41 -9.33 -41.08
C ASP A 91 -9.50 -8.86 -39.92
N TYR A 92 -8.44 -8.12 -40.25
CA TYR A 92 -7.52 -7.51 -39.29
C TYR A 92 -8.20 -6.57 -38.26
N GLY A 93 -9.35 -5.97 -38.61
CA GLY A 93 -10.11 -5.06 -37.75
C GLY A 93 -11.24 -5.73 -36.95
N CYS A 94 -11.51 -7.01 -37.18
CA CYS A 94 -12.67 -7.74 -36.65
C CYS A 94 -12.42 -8.32 -35.26
N ILE A 95 -11.75 -7.56 -34.38
CA ILE A 95 -11.52 -7.92 -32.99
C ILE A 95 -12.52 -7.20 -32.10
N GLY A 96 -12.88 -7.80 -30.97
CA GLY A 96 -13.85 -7.20 -30.07
C GLY A 96 -14.53 -8.16 -29.13
N ALA A 97 -15.34 -7.59 -28.24
CA ALA A 97 -16.11 -8.35 -27.27
C ALA A 97 -17.51 -8.66 -27.81
N TYR A 98 -18.09 -9.77 -27.37
CA TYR A 98 -19.44 -10.18 -27.72
C TYR A 98 -20.18 -10.81 -26.54
N ASN A 99 -21.47 -11.04 -26.72
CA ASN A 99 -22.33 -11.77 -25.81
C ASN A 99 -23.17 -12.78 -26.59
N ILE A 100 -23.51 -13.90 -25.95
CA ILE A 100 -24.41 -14.92 -26.49
C ILE A 100 -25.67 -14.92 -25.65
N VAL A 101 -26.81 -14.62 -26.28
CA VAL A 101 -28.12 -14.63 -25.61
C VAL A 101 -29.08 -15.51 -26.39
N GLY A 102 -29.95 -16.23 -25.69
CA GLY A 102 -30.89 -17.12 -26.38
C GLY A 102 -31.48 -18.21 -25.53
N THR A 103 -32.09 -19.18 -26.21
CA THR A 103 -32.73 -20.35 -25.59
C THR A 103 -32.28 -21.63 -26.27
N ILE A 104 -32.08 -22.67 -25.47
CA ILE A 104 -31.81 -24.04 -25.91
C ILE A 104 -32.91 -24.90 -25.32
N SER A 105 -33.85 -25.37 -26.15
CA SER A 105 -34.92 -26.24 -25.68
C SER A 105 -34.35 -27.54 -25.12
N ASN A 106 -34.91 -28.02 -24.02
CA ASN A 106 -34.51 -29.28 -23.37
C ASN A 106 -33.00 -29.40 -23.15
N VAL A 107 -32.34 -28.29 -22.79
CA VAL A 107 -30.90 -28.26 -22.50
C VAL A 107 -30.57 -29.22 -21.35
N VAL A 108 -29.50 -29.98 -21.53
CA VAL A 108 -28.91 -30.76 -20.45
C VAL A 108 -27.92 -29.85 -19.74
N ALA A 109 -28.43 -29.07 -18.78
CA ALA A 109 -27.63 -28.07 -18.06
C ALA A 109 -26.50 -28.72 -17.24
N PRO A 110 -25.36 -28.04 -17.09
CA PRO A 110 -24.34 -28.46 -16.14
C PRO A 110 -24.90 -28.41 -14.71
N GLN A 111 -24.39 -29.28 -13.84
CA GLN A 111 -24.61 -29.11 -12.41
C GLN A 111 -23.71 -27.99 -11.90
N ARG A 112 -24.19 -27.20 -10.94
CA ARG A 112 -23.41 -26.14 -10.30
C ARG A 112 -23.31 -26.43 -8.82
N PHE A 113 -22.08 -26.51 -8.32
CA PHE A 113 -21.75 -26.55 -6.90
C PHE A 113 -20.90 -25.34 -6.58
N GLU A 114 -20.93 -24.86 -5.35
CA GLU A 114 -20.09 -23.75 -4.91
C GLU A 114 -19.25 -24.24 -3.75
N VAL A 115 -18.02 -23.74 -3.66
CA VAL A 115 -17.16 -24.00 -2.53
C VAL A 115 -16.53 -22.68 -2.10
N ASN A 116 -16.61 -22.38 -0.82
CA ASN A 116 -15.89 -21.25 -0.27
C ASN A 116 -14.41 -21.60 -0.18
N GLU A 117 -13.55 -20.61 -0.31
CA GLU A 117 -12.17 -20.78 0.12
C GLU A 117 -12.07 -21.12 1.61
N GLY A 118 -10.92 -21.63 2.03
CA GLY A 118 -10.70 -22.14 3.39
C GLY A 118 -11.51 -23.39 3.74
N THR A 119 -12.38 -23.89 2.84
CA THR A 119 -13.15 -25.13 3.08
C THR A 119 -12.19 -26.30 3.31
N ALA A 120 -12.38 -26.97 4.45
CA ALA A 120 -11.49 -28.05 4.88
C ALA A 120 -11.48 -29.25 3.89
N PRO A 121 -10.33 -29.90 3.68
CA PRO A 121 -10.24 -31.14 2.93
C PRO A 121 -11.24 -32.22 3.40
N GLY A 122 -11.85 -32.92 2.45
CA GLY A 122 -12.86 -33.93 2.71
C GLY A 122 -14.30 -33.41 2.76
N THR A 123 -14.52 -32.09 2.85
CA THR A 123 -15.87 -31.50 2.80
C THR A 123 -16.56 -31.85 1.50
N GLU A 124 -17.77 -32.43 1.59
CA GLU A 124 -18.62 -32.73 0.44
C GLU A 124 -19.26 -31.44 -0.10
N ILE A 125 -19.15 -31.19 -1.41
CA ILE A 125 -19.68 -29.98 -2.07
C ILE A 125 -20.92 -30.26 -2.92
N GLY A 126 -21.15 -31.52 -3.29
CA GLY A 126 -22.31 -31.92 -4.09
C GLY A 126 -22.20 -33.34 -4.61
N THR A 127 -23.24 -33.84 -5.26
CA THR A 127 -23.26 -35.18 -5.87
C THR A 127 -23.49 -35.07 -7.38
N ALA A 128 -22.60 -35.64 -8.17
CA ALA A 128 -22.78 -35.74 -9.62
C ALA A 128 -23.96 -36.67 -9.93
N LEU A 129 -24.98 -36.16 -10.60
CA LEU A 129 -26.21 -36.88 -10.91
C LEU A 129 -26.30 -37.17 -12.41
N PRO A 130 -26.68 -38.40 -12.80
CA PRO A 130 -26.86 -38.69 -14.20
C PRO A 130 -28.08 -37.97 -14.79
N TRP A 131 -28.13 -37.80 -16.12
CA TRP A 131 -29.34 -37.30 -16.80
C TRP A 131 -30.09 -38.39 -17.52
N ARG A 132 -29.40 -39.38 -18.08
CA ARG A 132 -30.07 -40.60 -18.53
C ARG A 132 -30.41 -41.46 -17.32
N ASP A 133 -31.48 -42.23 -17.47
CA ASP A 133 -31.68 -43.40 -16.64
C ASP A 133 -30.57 -44.44 -16.91
N HIS A 134 -29.96 -44.94 -15.83
CA HIS A 134 -28.92 -45.98 -15.86
C HIS A 134 -29.48 -47.34 -15.39
N GLY A 135 -30.81 -47.43 -15.21
CA GLY A 135 -31.49 -48.58 -14.64
C GLY A 135 -31.08 -48.84 -13.19
N ALA A 136 -31.32 -50.07 -12.74
CA ALA A 136 -30.98 -50.54 -11.39
C ALA A 136 -29.50 -50.95 -11.23
N ALA A 137 -28.67 -50.79 -12.28
CA ALA A 137 -27.27 -51.18 -12.26
C ALA A 137 -26.44 -50.23 -11.38
N THR A 138 -25.44 -50.78 -10.69
CA THR A 138 -24.48 -50.00 -9.89
C THR A 138 -23.73 -49.01 -10.79
N ARG A 139 -23.67 -47.76 -10.35
CA ARG A 139 -23.02 -46.66 -11.07
C ARG A 139 -21.59 -46.50 -10.58
N THR A 140 -20.71 -46.11 -11.49
CA THR A 140 -19.33 -45.73 -11.21
C THR A 140 -19.07 -44.32 -11.69
N TYR A 141 -18.29 -43.56 -10.92
CA TYR A 141 -18.05 -42.14 -11.14
C TYR A 141 -16.56 -41.84 -11.24
N THR A 142 -16.15 -40.97 -12.18
CA THR A 142 -14.75 -40.57 -12.36
C THR A 142 -14.66 -39.17 -12.94
N ILE A 143 -13.80 -38.31 -12.37
CA ILE A 143 -13.47 -37.01 -12.98
C ILE A 143 -12.45 -37.26 -14.11
N LEU A 144 -12.82 -36.93 -15.35
CA LEU A 144 -11.99 -37.08 -16.54
C LEU A 144 -11.07 -35.86 -16.76
N SER A 145 -11.59 -34.65 -16.54
CA SER A 145 -10.87 -33.41 -16.82
C SER A 145 -11.47 -32.22 -16.05
N GLY A 146 -10.83 -31.05 -16.16
CA GLY A 146 -11.29 -29.81 -15.52
C GLY A 146 -10.84 -29.63 -14.07
N ASN A 147 -10.09 -30.59 -13.53
CA ASN A 147 -9.53 -30.59 -12.17
C ASN A 147 -8.00 -30.40 -12.20
N THR A 148 -7.50 -29.46 -12.98
CA THR A 148 -6.06 -29.28 -13.26
C THR A 148 -5.22 -29.04 -12.01
N ALA A 149 -5.80 -28.42 -10.98
CA ALA A 149 -5.17 -28.19 -9.68
C ALA A 149 -5.37 -29.33 -8.67
N ASN A 150 -6.03 -30.43 -9.07
CA ASN A 150 -6.36 -31.58 -8.22
C ASN A 150 -7.08 -31.21 -6.90
N LEU A 151 -7.92 -30.17 -6.93
CA LEU A 151 -8.59 -29.64 -5.74
C LEU A 151 -9.83 -30.44 -5.33
N PHE A 152 -10.38 -31.24 -6.24
CA PHE A 152 -11.58 -32.03 -5.99
C PHE A 152 -11.34 -33.53 -6.18
N VAL A 153 -12.04 -34.34 -5.40
CA VAL A 153 -12.14 -35.79 -5.55
C VAL A 153 -13.60 -36.19 -5.71
N ILE A 154 -13.85 -37.30 -6.40
CA ILE A 154 -15.19 -37.90 -6.49
C ILE A 154 -15.18 -39.30 -5.89
N ASN A 155 -16.18 -39.60 -5.06
CA ASN A 155 -16.40 -40.95 -4.59
C ASN A 155 -16.87 -41.82 -5.76
N PRO A 156 -16.16 -42.93 -6.08
CA PRO A 156 -16.42 -43.71 -7.28
C PRO A 156 -17.74 -44.48 -7.25
N THR A 157 -18.40 -44.64 -6.10
CA THR A 157 -19.68 -45.38 -5.98
C THR A 157 -20.87 -44.48 -5.69
N THR A 158 -20.67 -43.38 -4.95
CA THR A 158 -21.77 -42.47 -4.59
C THR A 158 -21.88 -41.28 -5.54
N GLY A 159 -20.80 -40.90 -6.24
CA GLY A 159 -20.76 -39.71 -7.08
C GLY A 159 -20.62 -38.39 -6.30
N VAL A 160 -20.45 -38.47 -4.98
CA VAL A 160 -20.18 -37.31 -4.12
C VAL A 160 -18.83 -36.71 -4.48
N ILE A 161 -18.82 -35.41 -4.78
CA ILE A 161 -17.62 -34.61 -5.00
C ILE A 161 -17.27 -33.91 -3.69
N SER A 162 -16.00 -33.96 -3.31
CA SER A 162 -15.47 -33.34 -2.10
C SER A 162 -14.17 -32.60 -2.38
N VAL A 163 -13.80 -31.69 -1.47
CA VAL A 163 -12.45 -31.09 -1.46
C VAL A 163 -11.41 -32.18 -1.26
N ALA A 164 -10.38 -32.21 -2.11
CA ALA A 164 -9.37 -33.26 -2.12
C ALA A 164 -8.53 -33.26 -0.83
N PRO A 165 -8.06 -34.44 -0.35
CA PRO A 165 -7.11 -34.50 0.76
C PRO A 165 -5.86 -33.67 0.47
N GLY A 166 -5.50 -32.78 1.40
CA GLY A 166 -4.33 -31.89 1.26
C GLY A 166 -4.53 -30.71 0.31
N ALA A 167 -5.70 -30.53 -0.30
CA ALA A 167 -6.01 -29.34 -1.08
C ALA A 167 -6.10 -28.11 -0.18
N VAL A 168 -5.58 -26.99 -0.69
CA VAL A 168 -5.73 -25.67 -0.08
C VAL A 168 -6.51 -24.81 -1.07
N LEU A 169 -7.74 -24.48 -0.70
CA LEU A 169 -8.56 -23.52 -1.42
C LEU A 169 -8.24 -22.13 -0.84
N ASN A 170 -7.34 -21.40 -1.49
CA ASN A 170 -7.12 -19.98 -1.22
C ASN A 170 -7.41 -19.22 -2.52
N TYR A 171 -8.42 -18.36 -2.48
CA TYR A 171 -8.96 -17.71 -3.65
C TYR A 171 -7.91 -16.81 -4.31
N GLU A 172 -7.13 -16.07 -3.53
CA GLU A 172 -6.17 -15.06 -4.00
C GLU A 172 -5.02 -15.72 -4.75
N THR A 173 -4.54 -16.86 -4.27
CA THR A 173 -3.51 -17.67 -4.93
C THR A 173 -4.04 -18.27 -6.22
N LEU A 174 -5.28 -18.75 -6.22
CA LEU A 174 -5.91 -19.36 -7.40
C LEU A 174 -6.26 -18.30 -8.47
N ALA A 175 -6.60 -17.08 -8.04
CA ALA A 175 -6.89 -15.93 -8.88
C ALA A 175 -5.62 -15.16 -9.31
N ALA A 176 -4.45 -15.43 -8.73
CA ALA A 176 -3.24 -14.63 -8.93
C ALA A 176 -2.80 -14.49 -10.40
N ASN A 177 -3.11 -15.47 -11.25
CA ASN A 177 -2.72 -15.48 -12.65
C ASN A 177 -3.79 -14.91 -13.60
N TRP A 178 -5.02 -14.68 -13.12
CA TRP A 178 -6.14 -14.29 -13.96
C TRP A 178 -7.04 -13.29 -13.24
N ARG A 179 -7.39 -12.18 -13.89
CA ARG A 179 -8.44 -11.27 -13.40
C ARG A 179 -9.84 -11.92 -13.33
N THR A 180 -9.95 -13.23 -13.53
CA THR A 180 -11.18 -14.02 -13.51
C THR A 180 -11.26 -14.87 -12.25
N PRO A 181 -12.45 -15.03 -11.65
CA PRO A 181 -12.65 -15.91 -10.51
C PRO A 181 -12.14 -17.34 -10.79
N PRO A 182 -11.55 -18.02 -9.79
CA PRO A 182 -11.14 -19.42 -9.89
C PRO A 182 -12.35 -20.34 -10.06
N GLU A 183 -12.50 -20.85 -11.28
CA GLU A 183 -13.63 -21.68 -11.69
C GLU A 183 -13.17 -23.02 -12.28
N TYR A 184 -13.82 -24.11 -11.87
CA TYR A 184 -13.49 -25.46 -12.31
C TYR A 184 -14.66 -26.11 -13.05
N LEU A 185 -14.42 -26.55 -14.29
CA LEU A 185 -15.40 -27.21 -15.12
C LEU A 185 -15.14 -28.72 -15.19
N LEU A 186 -15.53 -29.44 -14.14
CA LEU A 186 -15.26 -30.86 -13.98
C LEU A 186 -16.06 -31.68 -14.99
N ARG A 187 -15.37 -32.47 -15.83
CA ARG A 187 -16.02 -33.46 -16.69
C ARG A 187 -16.09 -34.80 -15.95
N VAL A 188 -17.26 -35.17 -15.47
CA VAL A 188 -17.49 -36.39 -14.69
C VAL A 188 -18.09 -37.46 -15.59
N GLN A 189 -17.41 -38.59 -15.74
CA GLN A 189 -17.97 -39.79 -16.35
C GLN A 189 -18.82 -40.53 -15.33
N ILE A 190 -20.02 -40.94 -15.77
CA ILE A 190 -20.92 -41.82 -15.02
C ILE A 190 -21.13 -43.05 -15.89
N SER A 191 -20.79 -44.23 -15.37
CA SER A 191 -20.91 -45.49 -16.11
C SER A 191 -21.67 -46.54 -15.31
N SER A 192 -22.48 -47.33 -16.01
CA SER A 192 -23.06 -48.59 -15.54
C SER A 192 -22.54 -49.74 -16.39
N SER A 193 -23.04 -50.96 -16.17
CA SER A 193 -22.74 -52.10 -17.05
C SER A 193 -23.32 -51.97 -18.47
N THR A 194 -24.23 -51.03 -18.70
CA THR A 194 -24.96 -50.90 -19.97
C THR A 194 -24.81 -49.53 -20.64
N THR A 195 -24.53 -48.47 -19.88
CA THR A 195 -24.51 -47.10 -20.38
C THR A 195 -23.36 -46.29 -19.79
N THR A 196 -22.85 -45.34 -20.58
CA THR A 196 -21.88 -44.34 -20.14
C THR A 196 -22.34 -42.97 -20.57
N GLU A 197 -22.17 -41.98 -19.70
CA GLU A 197 -22.36 -40.58 -20.02
C GLU A 197 -21.29 -39.71 -19.37
N VAL A 198 -21.17 -38.48 -19.86
CA VAL A 198 -20.33 -37.44 -19.26
C VAL A 198 -21.19 -36.26 -18.86
N ARG A 199 -21.01 -35.83 -17.61
CA ARG A 199 -21.57 -34.63 -17.00
C ARG A 199 -20.54 -33.54 -16.89
N THR A 200 -21.01 -32.32 -17.02
CA THR A 200 -20.22 -31.14 -16.69
C THR A 200 -20.71 -30.62 -15.34
N VAL A 201 -19.78 -30.46 -14.39
CA VAL A 201 -20.03 -29.86 -13.08
C VAL A 201 -19.20 -28.60 -12.97
N PHE A 202 -19.87 -27.46 -12.86
CA PHE A 202 -19.25 -26.15 -12.65
C PHE A 202 -19.08 -25.88 -11.16
N VAL A 203 -17.84 -25.59 -10.75
CA VAL A 203 -17.45 -25.35 -9.36
C VAL A 203 -16.64 -24.06 -9.26
N PRO A 204 -17.29 -22.89 -9.09
CA PRO A 204 -16.60 -21.69 -8.64
C PRO A 204 -16.09 -21.84 -7.20
N VAL A 205 -14.87 -21.37 -6.97
CA VAL A 205 -14.36 -21.10 -5.62
C VAL A 205 -14.74 -19.66 -5.29
N LEU A 206 -15.49 -19.48 -4.20
CA LEU A 206 -15.95 -18.17 -3.74
C LEU A 206 -14.92 -17.57 -2.79
N ASN A 207 -14.60 -16.29 -2.99
CA ASN A 207 -13.80 -15.53 -2.03
C ASN A 207 -14.61 -15.35 -0.74
N VAL A 208 -13.93 -15.50 0.40
CA VAL A 208 -14.46 -15.25 1.73
C VAL A 208 -13.47 -14.39 2.48
N ASN A 209 -13.91 -13.23 2.96
CA ASN A 209 -13.07 -12.34 3.75
C ASN A 209 -12.39 -13.06 4.92
N GLU A 210 -11.07 -12.90 4.99
CA GLU A 210 -10.16 -13.45 5.97
C GLU A 210 -9.73 -12.36 6.96
N PRO A 211 -9.42 -12.70 8.22
CA PRO A 211 -9.02 -11.69 9.18
C PRO A 211 -7.63 -11.11 8.85
N PRO A 212 -7.41 -9.81 9.14
CA PRO A 212 -6.08 -9.23 9.04
C PRO A 212 -5.07 -9.97 9.93
N VAL A 213 -3.80 -9.86 9.58
CA VAL A 213 -2.66 -10.44 10.31
C VAL A 213 -1.76 -9.35 10.86
N VAL A 214 -1.34 -9.50 12.10
CA VAL A 214 -0.33 -8.62 12.71
C VAL A 214 1.05 -9.03 12.20
N VAL A 215 1.68 -8.15 11.42
CA VAL A 215 3.05 -8.34 10.93
C VAL A 215 4.06 -7.93 12.01
N SER A 216 3.82 -6.78 12.65
CA SER A 216 4.65 -6.32 13.77
C SER A 216 3.92 -5.35 14.70
N THR A 217 4.38 -5.33 15.94
CA THR A 217 4.04 -4.31 16.94
C THR A 217 5.33 -3.74 17.53
N PHE A 218 5.23 -2.73 18.38
CA PHE A 218 6.39 -2.05 18.94
C PHE A 218 6.33 -1.93 20.46
N SER A 219 7.52 -1.80 21.04
CA SER A 219 7.72 -1.33 22.41
C SER A 219 8.62 -0.10 22.38
N ALA A 220 8.25 0.95 23.11
CA ALA A 220 8.97 2.22 23.07
C ALA A 220 9.03 2.89 24.44
N GLU A 221 10.13 3.58 24.70
CA GLU A 221 10.24 4.51 25.82
C GLU A 221 9.99 5.94 25.34
N LEU A 222 9.30 6.74 26.13
CA LEU A 222 9.06 8.17 25.89
C LEU A 222 9.35 8.98 27.15
N LEU A 223 9.69 10.25 26.99
CA LEU A 223 9.81 11.16 28.13
C LEU A 223 8.44 11.74 28.50
N ASN A 224 8.20 12.00 29.79
CA ASN A 224 7.12 12.87 30.23
C ASN A 224 7.23 14.23 29.51
N MET A 225 6.12 14.97 29.36
CA MET A 225 6.03 16.23 28.59
C MET A 225 6.22 16.08 27.08
N THR A 226 6.19 14.85 26.55
CA THR A 226 6.13 14.63 25.09
C THR A 226 4.92 15.35 24.52
N GLN A 227 5.17 16.22 23.53
CA GLN A 227 4.19 17.11 22.95
C GLN A 227 3.18 16.38 22.06
N GLN A 228 2.00 16.98 21.90
CA GLN A 228 0.97 16.52 20.98
C GLN A 228 1.53 16.33 19.56
N GLY A 229 1.11 15.26 18.90
CA GLY A 229 1.49 14.91 17.53
C GLY A 229 2.76 14.05 17.43
N ALA A 230 3.59 13.97 18.47
CA ALA A 230 4.81 13.17 18.45
C ALA A 230 4.51 11.67 18.25
N ALA A 231 5.29 10.99 17.39
CA ALA A 231 5.13 9.57 17.10
C ALA A 231 5.82 8.67 18.14
N MET A 232 5.12 7.62 18.57
CA MET A 232 5.61 6.62 19.52
C MET A 232 6.17 5.39 18.81
N GLY A 233 5.54 4.99 17.71
CA GLY A 233 5.89 3.84 16.90
C GLY A 233 4.75 3.51 15.95
N THR A 234 4.93 2.47 15.16
CA THR A 234 3.97 2.05 14.13
C THR A 234 3.68 0.57 14.33
N ILE A 235 2.41 0.20 14.32
CA ILE A 235 2.03 -1.20 14.12
C ILE A 235 1.91 -1.48 12.62
N VAL A 236 2.28 -2.69 12.21
CA VAL A 236 2.15 -3.10 10.82
C VAL A 236 1.22 -4.31 10.78
N THR A 237 0.16 -4.20 9.98
CA THR A 237 -0.71 -5.32 9.65
C THR A 237 -0.70 -5.56 8.15
N SER A 238 -1.05 -6.78 7.77
CA SER A 238 -1.32 -7.18 6.40
C SER A 238 -2.67 -7.87 6.36
N ASP A 239 -3.23 -8.03 5.18
CA ASP A 239 -4.49 -8.71 4.99
C ASP A 239 -4.32 -9.75 3.88
N PRO A 240 -4.77 -11.00 4.05
CA PRO A 240 -4.69 -12.01 3.01
C PRO A 240 -5.51 -11.65 1.76
N ASP A 241 -6.66 -10.98 1.93
CA ASP A 241 -7.53 -10.62 0.82
C ASP A 241 -6.92 -9.54 -0.10
N LEU A 242 -7.32 -9.60 -1.37
CA LEU A 242 -6.92 -8.59 -2.35
C LEU A 242 -7.73 -7.31 -2.19
N TYR A 243 -7.04 -6.18 -2.36
CA TYR A 243 -7.64 -4.84 -2.37
C TYR A 243 -8.28 -4.39 -1.04
N THR A 244 -7.86 -4.97 0.08
CA THR A 244 -8.33 -4.60 1.42
C THR A 244 -7.73 -3.28 1.90
N THR A 245 -8.53 -2.51 2.62
CA THR A 245 -8.12 -1.30 3.35
C THR A 245 -8.28 -1.51 4.85
N MET A 246 -7.26 -1.14 5.62
CA MET A 246 -7.27 -1.26 7.08
C MET A 246 -7.77 0.02 7.77
N SER A 247 -8.56 -0.18 8.81
CA SER A 247 -8.85 0.84 9.83
C SER A 247 -8.24 0.43 11.17
N TYR A 248 -7.78 1.39 11.95
CA TYR A 248 -7.12 1.14 13.24
C TYR A 248 -7.79 1.90 14.37
N ALA A 249 -7.89 1.27 15.54
CA ALA A 249 -8.41 1.91 16.75
C ALA A 249 -7.63 1.46 17.99
N ILE A 250 -7.34 2.39 18.89
CA ILE A 250 -6.92 2.06 20.25
C ILE A 250 -8.19 1.70 21.02
N THR A 251 -8.38 0.43 21.34
CA THR A 251 -9.62 -0.08 21.95
C THR A 251 -9.57 -0.08 23.48
N SER A 252 -8.39 -0.18 24.07
CA SER A 252 -8.21 -0.09 25.53
C SER A 252 -6.76 0.17 25.92
N GLY A 253 -6.53 0.45 27.21
CA GLY A 253 -5.19 0.59 27.79
C GLY A 253 -4.61 2.01 27.79
N ASP A 254 -5.26 2.98 27.12
CA ASP A 254 -4.93 4.40 27.27
C ASP A 254 -5.42 4.93 28.64
N PRO A 255 -4.54 5.47 29.51
CA PRO A 255 -4.92 6.00 30.82
C PRO A 255 -5.68 7.34 30.77
N GLY A 256 -5.88 7.93 29.59
CA GLY A 256 -6.51 9.24 29.41
C GLY A 256 -8.04 9.27 29.58
N GLY A 257 -8.70 8.12 29.58
CA GLY A 257 -10.16 8.03 29.70
C GLY A 257 -10.87 8.81 28.58
N GLY A 258 -11.80 9.69 28.95
CA GLY A 258 -12.55 10.54 27.98
C GLY A 258 -11.70 11.60 27.26
N ASN A 259 -10.43 11.77 27.63
CA ASN A 259 -9.47 12.62 26.95
C ASN A 259 -8.17 11.82 26.70
N PRO A 260 -8.08 11.06 25.60
CA PRO A 260 -7.01 10.09 25.37
C PRO A 260 -5.63 10.77 25.33
N PHE A 261 -4.59 10.06 25.79
CA PHE A 261 -3.20 10.50 25.61
C PHE A 261 -2.64 10.09 24.25
N PHE A 262 -3.18 9.04 23.65
CA PHE A 262 -2.69 8.44 22.43
C PHE A 262 -3.78 8.35 21.37
N THR A 263 -3.38 8.46 20.12
CA THR A 263 -4.22 8.25 18.93
C THR A 263 -3.47 7.39 17.94
N ILE A 264 -4.18 6.77 17.00
CA ILE A 264 -3.60 5.98 15.93
C ILE A 264 -4.18 6.45 14.59
N ASP A 265 -3.33 6.61 13.59
CA ASP A 265 -3.76 7.00 12.25
C ASP A 265 -4.02 5.78 11.33
N SER A 266 -4.51 6.05 10.12
CA SER A 266 -4.82 5.02 9.12
C SER A 266 -3.60 4.26 8.58
N LYS A 267 -2.37 4.68 8.93
CA LYS A 267 -1.13 3.99 8.59
C LYS A 267 -0.59 3.16 9.77
N GLY A 268 -1.33 3.08 10.86
CA GLY A 268 -0.93 2.35 12.06
C GLY A 268 0.05 3.10 12.96
N VAL A 269 0.29 4.41 12.73
CA VAL A 269 1.23 5.20 13.54
C VAL A 269 0.54 5.67 14.81
N VAL A 270 1.07 5.27 15.96
CA VAL A 270 0.61 5.74 17.27
C VAL A 270 1.27 7.07 17.61
N ARG A 271 0.45 8.08 17.92
CA ARG A 271 0.87 9.45 18.22
C ARG A 271 0.35 9.91 19.58
N ALA A 272 1.03 10.89 20.17
CA ALA A 272 0.47 11.65 21.29
C ALA A 272 -0.76 12.44 20.83
N ALA A 273 -1.95 12.10 21.31
CA ALA A 273 -3.18 12.84 21.03
C ALA A 273 -3.19 14.21 21.71
N ARG A 274 -2.46 14.32 22.83
CA ARG A 274 -2.20 15.54 23.60
C ARG A 274 -0.87 15.40 24.32
N GLN A 275 -0.43 16.44 25.02
CA GLN A 275 0.79 16.37 25.82
C GLN A 275 0.72 15.21 26.83
N ILE A 276 1.77 14.40 26.86
CA ILE A 276 1.88 13.27 27.78
C ILE A 276 2.26 13.80 29.16
N LEU A 277 1.33 13.69 30.11
CA LEU A 277 1.46 14.10 31.51
C LEU A 277 1.27 12.88 32.41
N LEU A 278 2.13 11.88 32.20
CA LEU A 278 2.12 10.63 32.94
C LEU A 278 3.36 10.55 33.84
N ASN A 279 3.22 9.88 34.98
CA ASN A 279 4.32 9.73 35.92
C ASN A 279 5.46 8.87 35.33
N ALA A 280 6.69 9.17 35.69
CA ALA A 280 7.82 8.31 35.34
C ALA A 280 7.62 6.91 35.92
N GLY A 281 7.96 5.88 35.14
CA GLY A 281 7.72 4.48 35.50
C GLY A 281 6.35 3.95 35.09
N THR A 282 5.42 4.80 34.62
CA THR A 282 4.16 4.32 34.05
C THR A 282 4.42 3.49 32.80
N VAL A 283 3.92 2.26 32.79
CA VAL A 283 3.86 1.38 31.61
C VAL A 283 2.44 1.42 31.05
N VAL A 284 2.31 1.80 29.78
CA VAL A 284 1.04 1.87 29.05
C VAL A 284 1.01 0.75 28.03
N ASN A 285 0.04 -0.15 28.14
CA ASN A 285 -0.18 -1.23 27.18
C ASN A 285 -1.41 -0.90 26.33
N LEU A 286 -1.20 -0.30 25.17
CA LEU A 286 -2.27 0.08 24.26
C LEU A 286 -2.73 -1.16 23.49
N ASN A 287 -3.96 -1.59 23.72
CA ASN A 287 -4.58 -2.61 22.88
C ASN A 287 -5.14 -1.93 21.64
N ILE A 288 -4.64 -2.36 20.49
CA ILE A 288 -4.93 -1.77 19.18
C ILE A 288 -5.59 -2.83 18.33
N THR A 289 -6.72 -2.49 17.75
CA THR A 289 -7.47 -3.35 16.82
C THR A 289 -7.35 -2.80 15.41
N ALA A 290 -6.95 -3.67 14.48
CA ALA A 290 -7.01 -3.42 13.05
C ALA A 290 -8.23 -4.16 12.48
N THR A 291 -9.02 -3.48 11.66
CA THR A 291 -10.27 -3.97 11.08
C THR A 291 -10.24 -3.78 9.58
N ASP A 292 -10.50 -4.85 8.83
CA ASP A 292 -10.64 -4.81 7.39
C ASP A 292 -11.94 -4.10 6.95
N ASN A 293 -12.10 -3.92 5.64
CA ASN A 293 -13.32 -3.44 5.02
C ASN A 293 -14.14 -4.56 4.34
N GLY A 294 -13.91 -5.80 4.75
CA GLY A 294 -14.63 -6.98 4.29
C GLY A 294 -16.08 -7.02 4.73
N THR A 295 -16.82 -8.00 4.23
CA THR A 295 -18.23 -8.22 4.62
C THR A 295 -18.48 -9.69 4.98
N PRO A 296 -18.71 -10.02 6.27
CA PRO A 296 -18.60 -9.13 7.43
C PRO A 296 -17.16 -8.68 7.67
N ALA A 297 -16.97 -7.49 8.24
CA ALA A 297 -15.65 -7.01 8.58
C ALA A 297 -15.02 -7.87 9.68
N LEU A 298 -13.76 -8.28 9.49
CA LEU A 298 -12.99 -9.03 10.47
C LEU A 298 -11.88 -8.16 11.06
N SER A 299 -11.29 -8.63 12.15
CA SER A 299 -10.34 -7.82 12.91
C SER A 299 -9.31 -8.65 13.65
N VAL A 300 -8.16 -8.04 13.88
CA VAL A 300 -7.08 -8.57 14.70
C VAL A 300 -6.66 -7.54 15.73
N SER A 301 -6.21 -7.98 16.90
CA SER A 301 -5.73 -7.09 17.94
C SER A 301 -4.30 -7.40 18.34
N THR A 302 -3.55 -6.35 18.68
CA THR A 302 -2.18 -6.42 19.20
C THR A 302 -2.00 -5.41 20.31
N THR A 303 -0.92 -5.57 21.09
CA THR A 303 -0.57 -4.63 22.16
C THR A 303 0.72 -3.90 21.80
N ALA A 304 0.69 -2.56 21.89
CA ALA A 304 1.88 -1.72 21.85
C ALA A 304 2.23 -1.27 23.27
N THR A 305 3.49 -1.46 23.69
CA THR A 305 3.93 -1.15 25.05
C THR A 305 4.76 0.13 25.09
N LEU A 306 4.34 1.08 25.91
CA LEU A 306 5.04 2.35 26.13
C LEU A 306 5.52 2.44 27.57
N THR A 307 6.76 2.89 27.79
CA THR A 307 7.29 3.15 29.14
C THR A 307 7.66 4.62 29.29
N VAL A 308 7.01 5.29 30.24
CA VAL A 308 7.23 6.72 30.50
C VAL A 308 8.48 6.90 31.37
N ARG A 309 9.41 7.72 30.88
CA ARG A 309 10.68 8.08 31.52
C ARG A 309 10.56 9.47 32.14
N ALA A 310 11.33 9.72 33.19
CA ALA A 310 11.42 11.04 33.79
C ALA A 310 11.98 12.06 32.78
N ASN A 311 11.46 13.28 32.80
CA ASN A 311 11.98 14.42 32.06
C ASN A 311 12.33 15.54 33.05
N PRO A 312 13.46 15.42 33.78
CA PRO A 312 13.92 16.48 34.67
C PRO A 312 14.09 17.77 33.88
N GLY A 313 13.64 18.91 34.43
CA GLY A 313 13.62 20.19 33.71
C GLY A 313 12.36 20.44 32.86
N GLY A 314 11.49 19.43 32.68
CA GLY A 314 10.17 19.62 32.06
C GLY A 314 10.22 20.04 30.59
N HIS A 315 11.25 19.59 29.84
CA HIS A 315 11.50 20.00 28.47
C HIS A 315 10.36 19.59 27.52
N ALA A 316 9.95 20.48 26.62
CA ALA A 316 8.97 20.16 25.57
C ALA A 316 9.61 19.30 24.48
N VAL A 317 9.42 17.98 24.57
CA VAL A 317 10.03 16.98 23.68
C VAL A 317 9.03 16.42 22.67
N GLY A 318 9.51 15.76 21.61
CA GLY A 318 8.63 15.06 20.67
C GLY A 318 8.94 15.32 19.20
N PHE A 319 9.75 16.34 18.91
CA PHE A 319 10.03 16.77 17.55
C PHE A 319 11.49 17.16 17.37
N ILE A 320 12.04 16.80 16.22
CA ILE A 320 13.29 17.35 15.69
C ILE A 320 12.95 18.46 14.71
N ARG A 321 13.66 19.58 14.80
CA ARG A 321 13.53 20.64 13.80
C ARG A 321 14.37 20.28 12.59
N GLN A 322 13.79 20.37 11.41
CA GLN A 322 14.48 20.21 10.13
C GLN A 322 14.46 21.53 9.36
N ARG A 323 15.65 22.06 9.06
CA ARG A 323 15.85 23.15 8.10
C ARG A 323 16.23 22.56 6.76
N PHE A 324 15.48 22.88 5.70
CA PHE A 324 15.69 22.36 4.36
C PHE A 324 16.10 23.48 3.41
N TYR A 325 17.12 23.26 2.61
CA TYR A 325 17.74 24.25 1.71
C TYR A 325 17.73 23.72 0.28
N ARG A 326 16.77 24.12 -0.54
CA ARG A 326 16.61 23.72 -1.94
C ARG A 326 17.63 24.39 -2.85
N ASP A 327 17.84 23.77 -4.01
CA ASP A 327 18.57 24.31 -5.14
C ASP A 327 20.04 24.67 -4.84
N ILE A 328 20.69 23.87 -3.99
CA ILE A 328 22.13 23.97 -3.74
C ILE A 328 22.84 22.88 -4.56
N PRO A 329 23.67 23.23 -5.56
CA PRO A 329 24.39 22.24 -6.36
C PRO A 329 25.49 21.52 -5.58
N GLY A 330 26.01 20.43 -6.14
CA GLY A 330 27.06 19.59 -5.53
C GLY A 330 26.53 18.59 -4.49
N ASP A 331 27.42 17.79 -3.94
CA ASP A 331 27.17 16.66 -3.02
C ASP A 331 28.03 16.77 -1.73
N THR A 332 28.75 17.88 -1.56
CA THR A 332 29.61 18.12 -0.40
C THR A 332 29.06 19.19 0.54
N LEU A 333 29.31 19.03 1.85
CA LEU A 333 28.93 20.02 2.85
C LEU A 333 29.58 21.39 2.63
N ALA A 334 30.73 21.44 1.95
CA ALA A 334 31.34 22.70 1.52
C ALA A 334 30.40 23.54 0.63
N ALA A 335 29.63 22.89 -0.26
CA ALA A 335 28.64 23.59 -1.08
C ALA A 335 27.45 24.09 -0.26
N LEU A 336 27.04 23.36 0.79
CA LEU A 336 26.03 23.84 1.73
C LEU A 336 26.53 25.08 2.48
N TYR A 337 27.74 25.01 3.03
CA TYR A 337 28.32 26.09 3.83
C TYR A 337 28.66 27.36 3.03
N ALA A 338 28.97 27.21 1.74
CA ALA A 338 29.19 28.35 0.83
C ALA A 338 27.88 28.98 0.33
N SER A 339 26.74 28.32 0.50
CA SER A 339 25.45 28.85 0.05
C SER A 339 25.05 30.07 0.87
N PRO A 340 24.61 31.18 0.23
CA PRO A 340 24.10 32.34 0.96
C PRO A 340 22.83 32.03 1.75
N LYS A 341 22.18 30.89 1.46
CA LYS A 341 21.03 30.40 2.24
C LYS A 341 21.44 29.88 3.62
N TYR A 342 22.64 29.33 3.77
CA TYR A 342 23.07 28.69 5.01
C TYR A 342 23.77 29.70 5.95
N PRO A 343 23.52 29.64 7.27
CA PRO A 343 22.55 28.82 7.98
C PRO A 343 21.16 29.45 8.08
N SER A 344 21.00 30.73 7.74
CA SER A 344 19.91 31.56 8.24
C SER A 344 18.64 31.61 7.36
N PHE A 345 18.70 31.09 6.14
CA PHE A 345 17.60 31.20 5.16
C PHE A 345 17.20 29.85 4.57
N PRO A 346 16.72 28.88 5.39
CA PRO A 346 16.13 27.67 4.85
C PRO A 346 14.90 27.98 3.99
N ASP A 347 14.63 27.15 2.99
CA ASP A 347 13.42 27.20 2.16
C ASP A 347 12.21 26.66 2.91
N SER A 348 12.41 25.70 3.82
CA SER A 348 11.36 25.23 4.72
C SER A 348 11.91 24.81 6.08
N ILE A 349 11.06 24.94 7.10
CA ILE A 349 11.31 24.46 8.45
C ILE A 349 10.18 23.50 8.81
N LEU A 350 10.53 22.28 9.20
CA LEU A 350 9.58 21.23 9.53
C LEU A 350 9.87 20.70 10.94
N ASN A 351 8.81 20.34 11.68
CA ASN A 351 8.91 19.56 12.90
C ASN A 351 8.73 18.09 12.54
N ARG A 352 9.83 17.34 12.57
CA ARG A 352 9.85 15.92 12.22
C ARG A 352 9.69 15.10 13.48
N ASP A 353 8.73 14.19 13.47
CA ASP A 353 8.81 13.00 14.30
C ASP A 353 9.81 12.04 13.64
N LEU A 354 10.56 11.28 14.43
CA LEU A 354 11.70 10.50 13.94
C LEU A 354 11.31 9.25 13.14
N ALA A 355 10.02 8.97 12.98
CA ALA A 355 9.53 7.87 12.15
C ALA A 355 9.54 8.21 10.64
N ASP A 356 9.50 9.50 10.27
CA ASP A 356 9.33 9.94 8.89
C ASP A 356 10.45 10.92 8.45
N TRP A 357 11.71 10.51 8.62
CA TRP A 357 12.89 11.37 8.52
C TRP A 357 13.28 11.82 7.09
N LEU A 358 12.33 11.81 6.15
CA LEU A 358 12.48 11.80 4.68
C LEU A 358 12.44 10.36 4.18
N GLY A 359 11.34 9.64 4.44
CA GLY A 359 11.09 8.35 3.80
C GLY A 359 11.14 8.53 2.28
N TYR A 360 12.26 8.09 1.67
CA TYR A 360 12.49 7.90 0.25
C TYR A 360 11.55 8.70 -0.68
N SER A 361 11.87 9.98 -0.90
CA SER A 361 11.40 10.70 -2.08
C SER A 361 12.51 10.60 -3.12
N THR A 362 12.31 9.99 -4.27
CA THR A 362 13.35 9.93 -5.33
C THR A 362 13.43 11.21 -6.15
N ASN A 363 12.56 12.17 -5.87
CA ASN A 363 12.35 13.35 -6.70
C ASN A 363 12.95 14.65 -6.12
N THR A 364 13.49 14.62 -4.91
CA THR A 364 14.19 15.79 -4.34
C THR A 364 15.68 15.57 -4.47
N SER A 365 16.39 16.45 -5.17
CA SER A 365 17.85 16.39 -5.32
C SER A 365 18.41 17.80 -5.18
N LYS A 366 19.73 17.93 -5.01
CA LYS A 366 20.42 19.21 -4.92
C LYS A 366 19.90 20.08 -3.77
N TYR A 367 19.92 19.54 -2.56
CA TYR A 367 19.53 20.29 -1.36
C TYR A 367 20.56 20.15 -0.25
N GLY A 368 20.46 21.00 0.77
CA GLY A 368 21.04 20.79 2.08
C GLY A 368 19.96 20.59 3.13
N THR A 369 20.25 19.85 4.18
CA THR A 369 19.33 19.70 5.31
C THR A 369 20.10 19.75 6.62
N VAL A 370 19.50 20.38 7.62
CA VAL A 370 20.00 20.35 9.00
C VAL A 370 18.89 19.90 9.92
N MET A 371 19.13 18.83 10.66
CA MET A 371 18.24 18.33 11.68
C MET A 371 18.81 18.61 13.06
N SER A 372 18.05 19.33 13.87
CA SER A 372 18.55 19.92 15.12
C SER A 372 17.54 19.83 16.25
N GLY A 373 18.05 19.87 17.49
CA GLY A 373 17.29 19.93 18.72
C GLY A 373 18.17 19.72 19.93
N GLN A 374 17.57 19.71 21.11
CA GLN A 374 18.24 19.39 22.37
C GLN A 374 17.91 17.95 22.76
N PHE A 375 18.88 17.05 22.64
CA PHE A 375 18.74 15.69 23.17
C PHE A 375 18.67 15.75 24.69
N ILE A 376 17.59 15.22 25.27
CA ILE A 376 17.41 15.13 26.72
C ILE A 376 17.90 13.76 27.14
N ALA A 377 19.09 13.69 27.72
CA ALA A 377 19.72 12.43 28.08
C ALA A 377 18.85 11.68 29.11
N PRO A 378 18.39 10.46 28.84
CA PRO A 378 17.40 9.84 29.71
C PRO A 378 18.07 9.04 30.86
N SER A 379 19.40 8.92 30.86
CA SER A 379 20.23 8.36 31.93
C SER A 379 21.62 9.03 31.96
N THR A 380 22.31 8.91 33.09
CA THR A 380 23.71 9.37 33.22
C THR A 380 24.67 8.29 32.76
N GLY A 381 25.66 8.65 31.94
CA GLY A 381 26.71 7.73 31.49
C GLY A 381 27.21 8.03 30.07
N GLY A 382 27.97 7.08 29.51
CA GLY A 382 28.53 7.18 28.17
C GLY A 382 27.52 6.83 27.07
N HIS A 383 26.86 7.84 26.51
CA HIS A 383 25.97 7.70 25.34
C HIS A 383 26.78 7.74 24.06
N GLN A 384 26.39 6.96 23.05
CA GLN A 384 27.05 6.98 21.75
C GLN A 384 26.05 7.28 20.64
N PHE A 385 26.50 8.00 19.61
CA PHE A 385 25.68 8.38 18.47
C PHE A 385 26.36 7.96 17.17
N TRP A 386 25.53 7.78 16.14
CA TRP A 386 25.96 7.51 14.78
C TRP A 386 25.20 8.36 13.77
N ILE A 387 25.83 8.64 12.64
CA ILE A 387 25.19 9.29 11.49
C ILE A 387 25.28 8.40 10.25
N SER A 388 24.21 8.35 9.49
CA SER A 388 24.13 7.71 8.17
C SER A 388 23.41 8.68 7.25
N GLY A 389 23.86 8.79 6.01
CA GLY A 389 23.19 9.62 5.02
C GLY A 389 23.59 9.26 3.61
N ASP A 390 22.80 9.74 2.67
CA ASP A 390 22.88 9.43 1.25
C ASP A 390 23.97 10.20 0.51
N ASP A 391 24.57 11.19 1.16
CA ASP A 391 25.72 11.95 0.68
C ASP A 391 26.50 12.47 1.90
N GLN A 392 27.36 13.48 1.73
CA GLN A 392 28.24 13.90 2.81
C GLN A 392 27.44 14.39 4.03
N THR A 393 27.76 13.81 5.19
CA THR A 393 27.08 14.12 6.46
C THR A 393 28.05 14.47 7.58
N GLU A 394 27.59 15.31 8.49
CA GLU A 394 28.30 15.68 9.72
C GLU A 394 27.31 15.72 10.90
N LEU A 395 27.72 15.15 12.02
CA LEU A 395 27.00 15.19 13.28
C LEU A 395 27.77 16.03 14.29
N TYR A 396 27.17 17.15 14.66
CA TYR A 396 27.64 18.03 15.72
C TYR A 396 26.84 17.78 16.99
N ILE A 397 27.54 17.68 18.12
CA ILE A 397 26.91 17.57 19.45
C ILE A 397 27.62 18.57 20.37
N SER A 398 26.84 19.41 21.03
CA SER A 398 27.29 20.37 22.01
C SER A 398 27.61 19.70 23.35
N THR A 399 28.47 20.32 24.15
CA THR A 399 28.74 19.88 25.53
C THR A 399 27.57 20.12 26.49
N ASP A 400 26.59 20.93 26.07
CA ASP A 400 25.40 21.31 26.84
C ASP A 400 24.24 21.69 25.89
N GLY A 401 23.20 22.33 26.42
CA GLY A 401 22.05 22.80 25.65
C GLY A 401 22.34 24.01 24.75
N ASN A 402 23.54 24.59 24.78
CA ASN A 402 23.88 25.81 24.05
C ASN A 402 24.48 25.48 22.66
N PRO A 403 23.91 25.97 21.54
CA PRO A 403 24.45 25.76 20.21
C PRO A 403 25.86 26.33 19.99
N ALA A 404 26.27 27.33 20.79
CA ALA A 404 27.62 27.92 20.70
C ALA A 404 28.74 26.92 21.04
N ASN A 405 28.43 25.86 21.80
CA ASN A 405 29.38 24.85 22.25
C ASN A 405 29.39 23.60 21.35
N LEU A 406 28.79 23.66 20.15
CA LEU A 406 28.77 22.56 19.19
C LEU A 406 30.18 22.10 18.78
N GLN A 407 30.37 20.79 18.74
CA GLN A 407 31.59 20.16 18.25
C GLN A 407 31.26 19.08 17.23
N LEU A 408 32.06 18.97 16.17
CA LEU A 408 31.96 17.85 15.23
C LEU A 408 32.33 16.55 15.96
N LYS A 409 31.42 15.57 15.97
CA LYS A 409 31.63 14.30 16.66
C LYS A 409 31.65 13.09 15.73
N ALA A 410 30.90 13.13 14.63
CA ALA A 410 30.88 12.06 13.63
C ALA A 410 30.64 12.66 12.25
N SER A 411 31.02 11.93 11.21
CA SER A 411 30.83 12.32 9.82
C SER A 411 30.79 11.10 8.91
N HIS A 412 30.33 11.29 7.68
CA HIS A 412 30.46 10.30 6.63
C HIS A 412 30.67 10.94 5.27
N THR A 413 31.45 10.26 4.43
CA THR A 413 31.68 10.60 3.02
C THR A 413 32.03 9.31 2.23
N PRO A 414 31.65 9.17 0.95
CA PRO A 414 30.75 10.05 0.21
C PRO A 414 29.29 9.82 0.62
N TYR A 415 28.81 8.57 0.69
CA TYR A 415 27.42 8.22 1.05
C TYR A 415 27.33 6.84 1.71
N THR A 416 26.18 6.54 2.32
CA THR A 416 25.81 5.21 2.86
C THR A 416 24.45 4.77 2.33
N SER A 417 24.18 3.46 2.34
CA SER A 417 22.81 2.96 2.23
C SER A 417 21.98 3.33 3.47
N TYR A 418 20.65 3.31 3.34
CA TYR A 418 19.71 3.67 4.41
C TYR A 418 20.01 2.94 5.74
N GLN A 419 20.19 3.72 6.81
CA GLN A 419 20.52 3.25 8.17
C GLN A 419 21.77 2.35 8.26
N ASN A 420 22.70 2.43 7.31
CA ASN A 420 23.98 1.75 7.41
C ASN A 420 24.97 2.58 8.24
N PHE A 421 25.06 2.25 9.53
CA PHE A 421 25.96 2.89 10.50
C PHE A 421 27.32 2.20 10.63
N GLY A 422 27.64 1.24 9.76
CA GLY A 422 28.85 0.40 9.84
C GLY A 422 29.79 0.56 8.64
N ALA A 423 29.54 1.52 7.74
CA ALA A 423 30.36 1.72 6.55
C ALA A 423 31.73 2.37 6.86
N SER A 424 31.81 3.17 7.92
CA SER A 424 33.04 3.83 8.37
C SER A 424 33.06 4.04 9.89
N ALA A 425 34.23 3.92 10.51
CA ALA A 425 34.41 4.25 11.93
C ALA A 425 34.14 5.74 12.24
N ALA A 426 34.30 6.62 11.24
CA ALA A 426 34.01 8.06 11.39
C ALA A 426 32.52 8.36 11.62
N GLN A 427 31.63 7.41 11.33
CA GLN A 427 30.20 7.55 11.55
C GLN A 427 29.82 7.57 13.04
N ALA A 428 30.73 7.21 13.96
CA ALA A 428 30.45 7.02 15.38
C ALA A 428 31.15 8.07 16.27
N THR A 429 30.44 8.61 17.29
CA THR A 429 30.95 9.71 18.14
C THR A 429 31.93 9.31 19.25
N GLY A 430 32.23 8.02 19.41
CA GLY A 430 32.68 7.48 20.70
C GLY A 430 31.67 7.72 21.84
N ALA A 431 31.96 7.24 23.04
CA ALA A 431 31.11 7.46 24.20
C ALA A 431 31.23 8.91 24.72
N ILE A 432 30.12 9.64 24.70
CA ILE A 432 29.96 10.99 25.24
C ILE A 432 29.34 10.88 26.63
N GLN A 433 30.03 11.37 27.65
CA GLN A 433 29.50 11.38 29.01
C GLN A 433 28.39 12.43 29.12
N MET A 434 27.16 11.98 29.40
CA MET A 434 26.00 12.83 29.59
C MET A 434 25.36 12.60 30.96
N VAL A 435 24.63 13.60 31.45
CA VAL A 435 23.92 13.58 32.73
C VAL A 435 22.42 13.49 32.47
N ALA A 436 21.72 12.60 33.19
CA ALA A 436 20.28 12.42 33.05
C ALA A 436 19.51 13.76 33.20
N GLY A 437 18.60 14.02 32.27
CA GLY A 437 17.77 15.23 32.21
C GLY A 437 18.48 16.47 31.67
N GLN A 438 19.80 16.47 31.51
CA GLN A 438 20.50 17.61 30.92
C GLN A 438 20.26 17.66 29.39
N PRO A 439 19.96 18.84 28.83
CA PRO A 439 19.87 19.03 27.39
C PRO A 439 21.26 19.08 26.75
N TYR A 440 21.38 18.47 25.57
CA TYR A 440 22.57 18.51 24.71
C TYR A 440 22.14 18.92 23.30
N TYR A 441 22.48 20.13 22.85
CA TYR A 441 22.14 20.58 21.50
C TYR A 441 22.91 19.77 20.46
N PHE A 442 22.25 19.37 19.37
CA PHE A 442 22.89 18.67 18.26
C PHE A 442 22.44 19.21 16.91
N GLU A 443 23.26 18.99 15.89
CA GLU A 443 22.92 19.19 14.49
C GLU A 443 23.46 18.04 13.64
N ALA A 444 22.56 17.34 12.95
CA ALA A 444 22.91 16.45 11.85
C ALA A 444 22.74 17.20 10.54
N ARG A 445 23.82 17.35 9.79
CA ARG A 445 23.87 18.12 8.55
C ARG A 445 24.14 17.19 7.38
N MET A 446 23.49 17.43 6.26
CA MET A 446 23.74 16.71 5.02
C MET A 446 23.66 17.65 3.83
N LYS A 447 24.53 17.43 2.84
CA LYS A 447 24.36 17.96 1.49
C LYS A 447 23.96 16.82 0.55
N GLN A 448 22.78 16.89 -0.05
CA GLN A 448 22.32 15.95 -1.07
C GLN A 448 22.69 16.40 -2.49
N GLY A 449 23.37 15.53 -3.23
CA GLY A 449 23.67 15.59 -4.65
C GLY A 449 22.48 15.15 -5.51
N GLN A 450 22.50 13.90 -5.99
CA GLN A 450 21.51 13.35 -6.93
C GLN A 450 21.00 11.98 -6.50
N PHE A 451 19.71 11.72 -6.75
CA PHE A 451 19.02 10.45 -6.43
C PHE A 451 19.11 10.08 -4.95
N GLY A 452 18.39 9.04 -4.55
CA GLY A 452 18.25 8.68 -3.13
C GLY A 452 17.71 9.84 -2.29
N ASN A 453 17.60 9.67 -0.97
CA ASN A 453 17.34 10.71 0.02
C ASN A 453 17.25 10.08 1.41
N HIS A 454 18.31 10.18 2.21
CA HIS A 454 18.23 9.90 3.64
C HIS A 454 19.33 10.60 4.40
N LEU A 455 18.99 11.05 5.59
CA LEU A 455 19.91 11.33 6.69
C LEU A 455 19.31 10.53 7.86
N THR A 456 20.08 9.96 8.78
CA THR A 456 19.60 9.26 9.98
C THR A 456 20.63 9.37 11.10
N VAL A 457 20.16 9.71 12.31
CA VAL A 457 20.97 9.63 13.53
C VAL A 457 20.50 8.45 14.36
N ALA A 458 21.42 7.55 14.70
CA ALA A 458 21.19 6.52 15.69
C ALA A 458 21.87 6.89 17.01
N TRP A 459 21.37 6.32 18.09
CA TRP A 459 21.88 6.53 19.42
C TRP A 459 21.84 5.22 20.22
N GLN A 460 22.75 5.11 21.18
CA GLN A 460 22.82 4.02 22.12
C GLN A 460 22.93 4.57 23.53
N GLU A 461 21.93 4.24 24.35
CA GLU A 461 21.97 4.44 25.79
C GLU A 461 23.00 3.51 26.44
N PRO A 462 23.70 3.93 27.51
CA PRO A 462 24.54 3.04 28.31
C PRO A 462 23.82 1.72 28.64
N GLY A 463 24.41 0.59 28.22
CA GLY A 463 23.88 -0.75 28.50
C GLY A 463 22.67 -1.18 27.68
N LYS A 464 22.22 -0.40 26.69
CA LYS A 464 21.13 -0.78 25.77
C LYS A 464 21.63 -1.01 24.35
N SER A 465 20.74 -1.55 23.51
CA SER A 465 20.97 -1.69 22.07
C SER A 465 20.85 -0.34 21.37
N ARG A 466 21.61 -0.17 20.29
CA ARG A 466 21.51 0.99 19.41
C ARG A 466 20.13 1.01 18.73
N ILE A 467 19.49 2.17 18.71
CA ILE A 467 18.26 2.45 17.99
C ILE A 467 18.41 3.73 17.17
N VAL A 468 17.53 3.95 16.19
CA VAL A 468 17.37 5.29 15.60
C VAL A 468 16.94 6.23 16.73
N LEU A 469 17.59 7.39 16.84
CA LEU A 469 17.24 8.39 17.85
C LEU A 469 15.74 8.68 17.70
N PRO A 470 14.90 8.63 18.75
CA PRO A 470 13.46 8.94 18.64
C PRO A 470 13.13 10.37 19.13
N ALA A 471 12.19 11.05 18.46
CA ALA A 471 11.99 12.51 18.62
C ALA A 471 11.41 12.85 19.99
N ARG A 472 10.77 11.86 20.63
CA ARG A 472 10.34 11.88 22.05
C ARG A 472 11.48 11.94 23.07
N PHE A 473 12.74 11.95 22.63
CA PHE A 473 13.93 12.28 23.45
C PHE A 473 14.57 13.62 23.07
N VAL A 474 13.97 14.37 22.15
CA VAL A 474 14.51 15.63 21.66
C VAL A 474 13.53 16.75 21.97
N ALA A 475 14.03 17.76 22.67
CA ALA A 475 13.36 19.02 22.90
C ALA A 475 13.73 20.04 21.81
N GLN A 476 12.83 21.00 21.61
CA GLN A 476 13.16 22.20 20.84
C GLN A 476 14.03 23.12 21.70
N ALA A 477 15.06 23.72 21.11
CA ALA A 477 15.87 24.71 21.81
C ALA A 477 14.98 25.93 22.15
N PRO A 478 15.00 26.43 23.40
CA PRO A 478 14.35 27.69 23.73
C PRO A 478 15.06 28.77 22.90
N ASN A 479 14.30 29.49 22.08
CA ASN A 479 14.76 30.60 21.24
C ASN A 479 15.42 30.19 19.91
N SER A 480 14.72 29.40 19.09
CA SER A 480 14.98 29.36 17.65
C SER A 480 13.88 30.06 16.85
N PRO A 481 13.55 31.34 17.12
CA PRO A 481 12.56 32.02 16.31
C PRO A 481 13.22 32.43 15.00
N ASP A 482 12.92 31.70 13.93
CA ASP A 482 13.13 32.24 12.59
C ASP A 482 12.02 33.27 12.35
N VAL A 483 12.22 34.49 12.84
CA VAL A 483 11.37 35.61 12.47
C VAL A 483 11.74 35.99 11.06
N ARG A 484 10.84 35.75 10.11
CA ARG A 484 11.04 36.10 8.72
C ARG A 484 10.15 37.27 8.32
N TYR A 485 10.73 38.17 7.55
CA TYR A 485 10.02 39.09 6.67
C TYR A 485 10.33 38.56 5.27
N ASP A 486 9.35 37.96 4.60
CA ASP A 486 9.52 37.73 3.17
C ASP A 486 9.47 39.10 2.48
N PHE A 487 10.19 39.26 1.38
CA PHE A 487 10.22 40.53 0.63
C PHE A 487 9.50 40.31 -0.70
N ASP A 488 8.26 39.83 -0.61
CA ASP A 488 7.46 39.37 -1.75
C ASP A 488 6.80 40.53 -2.53
N GLY A 489 7.09 41.77 -2.12
CA GLY A 489 6.60 43.00 -2.74
C GLY A 489 5.31 43.54 -2.14
N ASN A 490 4.90 43.06 -0.97
CA ASN A 490 3.88 43.71 -0.13
C ASN A 490 4.32 43.72 1.34
N THR A 491 3.65 44.45 2.23
CA THR A 491 4.03 44.51 3.67
C THR A 491 3.35 43.43 4.53
N ASN A 492 2.68 42.46 3.91
CA ASN A 492 1.85 41.44 4.56
C ASN A 492 2.53 40.05 4.50
N ASP A 493 3.79 39.98 4.91
CA ASP A 493 4.56 38.74 4.87
C ASP A 493 4.41 37.91 6.15
N ALA A 494 4.13 36.62 6.00
CA ALA A 494 4.06 35.68 7.11
C ALA A 494 4.65 34.32 6.74
N LEU A 495 5.78 33.95 7.36
CA LEU A 495 6.33 32.60 7.31
C LEU A 495 6.84 32.17 8.69
N GLY A 496 6.40 31.01 9.19
CA GLY A 496 6.73 30.51 10.53
C GLY A 496 5.65 30.77 11.59
N SER A 497 5.97 30.58 12.88
CA SER A 497 5.02 30.73 14.00
C SER A 497 5.09 32.09 14.72
N ALA A 498 5.97 32.98 14.27
CA ALA A 498 6.16 34.33 14.80
C ALA A 498 6.48 35.28 13.64
N HIS A 499 5.90 36.47 13.64
CA HIS A 499 5.98 37.43 12.52
C HIS A 499 6.41 38.79 13.04
N ALA A 500 7.35 39.44 12.35
CA ALA A 500 7.71 40.82 12.63
C ALA A 500 6.67 41.77 12.03
N LYS A 501 6.46 42.92 12.68
CA LYS A 501 5.51 43.94 12.22
C LYS A 501 6.26 45.21 11.81
N ALA A 502 6.05 45.66 10.58
CA ALA A 502 6.46 46.97 10.12
C ALA A 502 5.60 48.08 10.74
N THR A 503 6.23 49.16 11.20
CA THR A 503 5.59 50.38 11.71
C THR A 503 6.30 51.61 11.10
N GLY A 504 5.61 52.74 10.95
CA GLY A 504 6.18 53.98 10.37
C GLY A 504 5.69 54.31 8.95
N GLY A 505 5.26 53.28 8.20
CA GLY A 505 4.87 53.42 6.79
C GLY A 505 6.01 53.12 5.81
N PRO A 506 6.79 52.02 6.00
CA PRO A 506 7.92 51.71 5.14
C PRO A 506 7.50 51.50 3.68
N GLY A 507 8.34 51.96 2.76
CA GLY A 507 8.14 51.84 1.31
C GLY A 507 8.94 50.70 0.68
N TYR A 508 8.51 50.23 -0.49
CA TYR A 508 9.29 49.29 -1.30
C TYR A 508 10.05 50.03 -2.40
N VAL A 509 11.34 49.73 -2.54
CA VAL A 509 12.17 50.32 -3.61
C VAL A 509 12.39 49.32 -4.74
N ALA A 510 11.95 49.70 -5.94
CA ALA A 510 12.18 48.90 -7.14
C ALA A 510 13.68 48.82 -7.49
N GLY A 511 14.14 47.64 -7.93
CA GLY A 511 15.50 47.46 -8.48
C GLY A 511 16.50 46.70 -7.60
N LYS A 512 16.07 46.16 -6.45
CA LYS A 512 16.85 45.21 -5.63
C LYS A 512 16.20 43.81 -5.73
N SER A 513 17.01 42.76 -5.87
CA SER A 513 16.50 41.37 -5.93
C SER A 513 15.95 40.94 -4.56
N GLY A 514 14.64 40.63 -4.48
CA GLY A 514 13.92 40.31 -3.23
C GLY A 514 13.45 41.55 -2.46
N GLN A 515 12.65 42.40 -3.11
CA GLN A 515 12.32 43.82 -2.84
C GLN A 515 12.62 44.35 -1.42
N ALA A 516 13.70 45.11 -1.25
CA ALA A 516 14.05 45.70 0.04
C ALA A 516 12.99 46.72 0.52
N ILE A 517 12.62 46.62 1.80
CA ILE A 517 11.94 47.69 2.55
C ILE A 517 12.91 48.85 2.73
N ASP A 518 12.46 50.06 2.38
CA ASP A 518 13.10 51.31 2.76
C ASP A 518 12.67 51.66 4.18
N LEU A 519 13.65 51.77 5.07
CA LEU A 519 13.45 52.35 6.40
C LEU A 519 14.09 53.73 6.34
N ASP A 520 13.28 54.79 6.46
CA ASP A 520 13.75 56.17 6.37
C ASP A 520 14.78 56.55 7.47
N GLY A 521 14.91 55.69 8.49
CA GLY A 521 15.84 55.82 9.60
C GLY A 521 15.39 56.78 10.70
N ASN A 522 14.18 57.35 10.61
CA ASN A 522 13.62 58.25 11.63
C ASN A 522 12.47 57.60 12.40
N ASP A 523 11.45 57.09 11.70
CA ASP A 523 10.24 56.53 12.28
C ASP A 523 9.80 55.19 11.67
N ASP A 524 10.47 54.75 10.60
CA ASP A 524 10.33 53.41 10.07
C ASP A 524 11.15 52.38 10.83
N PHE A 525 10.48 51.36 11.37
CA PHE A 525 11.15 50.24 12.03
C PHE A 525 10.37 48.93 11.92
N VAL A 526 11.11 47.83 12.03
CA VAL A 526 10.56 46.47 12.09
C VAL A 526 10.63 45.99 13.53
N THR A 527 9.48 45.72 14.15
CA THR A 527 9.42 45.16 15.49
C THR A 527 9.31 43.64 15.42
N ALA A 528 10.32 42.93 15.94
CA ALA A 528 10.21 41.50 16.20
C ALA A 528 9.21 41.28 17.37
N PRO A 529 8.40 40.21 17.35
CA PRO A 529 7.39 39.97 18.38
C PRO A 529 8.01 39.84 19.78
N TYR A 530 7.31 40.25 20.84
CA TYR A 530 7.82 40.12 22.20
C TYR A 530 7.95 38.62 22.57
N ASN A 531 9.09 38.24 23.14
CA ASN A 531 9.51 36.86 23.44
C ASN A 531 10.06 36.04 22.25
N VAL A 532 10.76 36.70 21.32
CA VAL A 532 11.89 36.07 20.60
C VAL A 532 13.18 36.09 21.40
#